data_AF-A0A351SXT6-F1
#
_entry.id   AF-A0A351SXT6-F1
#
_cell.length_a   1.000
_cell.length_b   1.000
_cell.length_c   1.000
_cell.angle_alpha   90.00
_cell.angle_beta   90.00
_cell.angle_gamma   90.00
#
_symmetry.space_group_name_H-M   'P 1'
#
loop_
_entity.id
_entity.type
_entity.pdbx_description
1 polymer ?
#
loop_
_entity_poly.entity_id
_entity_poly.type
_entity_poly.pdbx_seq_one_letter_code
_entity_poly.pdbx_strand_id
1 'polypeptide(L)'
;MDQQLKAIVVEPLERLSLDVAAVDKFVSELHNPEITIPANGGDVAERNYRMLAAVLASCGKIGRGEIAEFIRKKGVPGYVPTQGHIASAFAYVPHALRGLTQGELRRCVLFARASLFLGQMTQLSDGMSLLLERHP
;
A
#
# COMPACT_ATOMS: atom_id res chain seq x y z
N MET A 1 -17.25 -3.11 0.39
CA MET A 1 -16.19 -2.10 0.13
C MET A 1 -15.22 -2.18 1.29
N ASP A 2 -13.91 -2.28 1.06
CA ASP A 2 -12.93 -2.35 2.14
C ASP A 2 -12.85 -0.98 2.84
N GLN A 3 -13.59 -0.85 3.95
CA GLN A 3 -13.70 0.38 4.71
C GLN A 3 -12.37 0.79 5.36
N GLN A 4 -11.49 -0.17 5.65
CA GLN A 4 -10.18 0.11 6.24
C GLN A 4 -9.26 0.79 5.23
N LEU A 5 -9.14 0.25 4.01
CA LEU A 5 -8.32 0.87 2.95
C LEU A 5 -8.79 2.27 2.59
N LYS A 6 -10.10 2.51 2.58
CA LYS A 6 -10.65 3.86 2.38
C LYS A 6 -10.19 4.80 3.51
N ALA A 7 -10.36 4.39 4.77
CA ALA A 7 -10.04 5.21 5.94
C ALA A 7 -8.54 5.52 6.08
N ILE A 8 -7.65 4.59 5.72
CA ILE A 8 -6.20 4.75 5.90
C ILE A 8 -5.47 5.23 4.64
N VAL A 9 -6.04 5.13 3.44
CA VAL A 9 -5.37 5.61 2.21
C VAL A 9 -6.14 6.74 1.53
N VAL A 10 -7.44 6.54 1.26
CA VAL A 10 -8.21 7.50 0.46
C VAL A 10 -8.47 8.78 1.25
N GLU A 11 -9.03 8.66 2.45
CA GLU A 11 -9.39 9.83 3.26
C GLU A 11 -8.17 10.67 3.66
N PRO A 12 -7.00 10.11 4.04
CA PRO A 12 -5.81 10.92 4.29
C PRO A 12 -5.32 11.69 3.06
N LEU A 13 -5.35 11.07 1.88
CA LEU A 13 -5.01 11.77 0.63
C LEU A 13 -5.98 12.91 0.35
N GLU A 14 -7.29 12.71 0.56
CA GLU A 14 -8.30 13.76 0.42
C GLU A 14 -8.09 14.90 1.42
N ARG A 15 -7.81 14.60 2.70
CA ARG A 15 -7.49 15.62 3.72
C ARG A 15 -6.27 16.45 3.35
N LEU A 16 -5.29 15.83 2.71
CA LEU A 16 -4.08 16.50 2.21
C LEU A 16 -4.26 17.14 0.82
N SER A 17 -5.44 17.01 0.21
CA SER A 17 -5.71 17.45 -1.17
C SER A 17 -4.68 16.90 -2.19
N LEU A 18 -4.25 15.65 -1.98
CA LEU A 18 -3.29 14.95 -2.83
C LEU A 18 -3.99 13.95 -3.75
N ASP A 19 -3.70 14.06 -5.05
CA ASP A 19 -4.12 13.06 -6.02
C ASP A 19 -3.26 11.79 -5.95
N VAL A 20 -3.87 10.65 -6.31
CA VAL A 20 -3.16 9.36 -6.42
C VAL A 20 -1.98 9.45 -7.39
N ALA A 21 -2.12 10.25 -8.46
CA ALA A 21 -1.07 10.47 -9.44
C ALA A 21 0.19 11.11 -8.82
N ALA A 22 0.02 11.93 -7.77
CA ALA A 22 1.08 12.67 -7.09
C ALA A 22 1.86 11.84 -6.06
N VAL A 23 1.46 10.58 -5.82
CA VAL A 23 2.16 9.60 -4.98
C VAL A 23 2.91 8.62 -5.87
N ASP A 24 4.22 8.47 -5.70
CA ASP A 24 5.02 7.60 -6.57
C ASP A 24 4.85 6.13 -6.23
N LYS A 25 4.84 5.81 -4.93
CA LYS A 25 4.73 4.44 -4.44
C LYS A 25 3.72 4.30 -3.32
N PHE A 26 2.83 3.32 -3.46
CA PHE A 26 2.01 2.79 -2.39
C PHE A 26 2.63 1.46 -1.97
N VAL A 27 2.86 1.31 -0.68
CA VAL A 27 3.64 0.20 -0.15
C VAL A 27 2.91 -0.42 1.01
N SER A 28 2.73 -1.73 0.94
CA SER A 28 2.11 -2.52 1.99
C SER A 28 3.01 -3.67 2.41
N GLU A 29 2.42 -4.78 2.83
CA GLU A 29 3.09 -6.05 3.01
C GLU A 29 3.77 -6.53 1.70
N LEU A 30 5.00 -7.02 1.83
CA LEU A 30 5.98 -7.34 0.79
C LEU A 30 6.52 -8.77 0.90
N HIS A 31 5.71 -9.71 1.40
CA HIS A 31 6.07 -11.13 1.37
C HIS A 31 6.48 -11.55 -0.03
N ASN A 32 7.63 -12.24 -0.14
CA ASN A 32 8.13 -12.73 -1.41
C ASN A 32 7.16 -13.78 -1.99
N PRO A 33 6.54 -13.50 -3.16
CA PRO A 33 5.60 -14.43 -3.79
C PRO A 33 6.24 -15.76 -4.17
N GLU A 34 7.55 -15.79 -4.45
CA GLU A 34 8.29 -17.04 -4.74
C GLU A 34 8.29 -18.01 -3.55
N ILE A 35 8.08 -17.52 -2.33
CA ILE A 35 7.99 -18.32 -1.11
C ILE A 35 6.52 -18.59 -0.75
N THR A 36 5.65 -17.57 -0.82
CA THR A 36 4.26 -17.72 -0.38
C THR A 36 3.39 -18.47 -1.37
N ILE A 37 3.63 -18.38 -2.68
CA ILE A 37 2.85 -19.11 -3.70
C ILE A 37 3.01 -20.63 -3.54
N PRO A 38 4.23 -21.21 -3.47
CA PRO A 38 4.40 -22.65 -3.26
C PRO A 38 3.80 -23.16 -1.93
N ALA A 39 3.72 -22.29 -0.92
CA ALA A 39 3.13 -22.58 0.38
C ALA A 39 1.60 -22.37 0.43
N ASN A 40 0.92 -22.19 -0.71
CA ASN A 40 -0.52 -21.90 -0.81
C ASN A 40 -0.97 -20.57 -0.18
N GLY A 41 -0.06 -19.64 0.07
CA GLY A 41 -0.35 -18.28 0.57
C GLY A 41 -0.71 -17.28 -0.54
N GLY A 42 -0.35 -17.58 -1.79
CA GLY A 42 -0.53 -16.69 -2.95
C GLY A 42 0.41 -15.47 -2.96
N ASP A 43 0.22 -14.56 -3.91
CA ASP A 43 0.93 -13.27 -3.92
C ASP A 43 0.22 -12.25 -3.02
N VAL A 44 0.75 -12.07 -1.81
CA VAL A 44 0.17 -11.19 -0.79
C VAL A 44 0.28 -9.72 -1.21
N ALA A 45 1.41 -9.31 -1.78
CA ALA A 45 1.66 -7.93 -2.18
C ALA A 45 0.73 -7.53 -3.33
N GLU A 46 0.68 -8.34 -4.39
CA GLU A 46 -0.21 -8.09 -5.54
C GLU A 46 -1.68 -8.04 -5.11
N ARG A 47 -2.12 -8.96 -4.24
CA ARG A 47 -3.48 -8.96 -3.71
C ARG A 47 -3.80 -7.66 -2.97
N ASN A 48 -2.88 -7.18 -2.13
CA ASN A 48 -3.06 -5.91 -1.40
C ASN A 48 -3.19 -4.72 -2.36
N TYR A 49 -2.36 -4.63 -3.41
CA TYR A 49 -2.49 -3.55 -4.40
C TYR A 49 -3.76 -3.67 -5.25
N ARG A 50 -4.19 -4.88 -5.59
CA ARG A 50 -5.45 -5.10 -6.31
C ARG A 50 -6.66 -4.63 -5.49
N MET A 51 -6.67 -4.92 -4.19
CA MET A 51 -7.71 -4.43 -3.28
C MET A 51 -7.68 -2.90 -3.16
N LEU A 52 -6.50 -2.30 -2.98
CA LEU A 52 -6.35 -0.85 -2.94
C LEU A 52 -6.83 -0.19 -4.24
N ALA A 53 -6.39 -0.71 -5.39
CA ALA A 53 -6.78 -0.19 -6.70
C ALA A 53 -8.30 -0.27 -6.92
N ALA A 54 -8.95 -1.36 -6.49
CA ALA A 54 -10.40 -1.49 -6.55
C ALA A 54 -11.12 -0.44 -5.68
N VAL A 55 -10.60 -0.17 -4.48
CA VAL A 55 -11.12 0.90 -3.59
C VAL A 55 -10.95 2.27 -4.25
N LEU A 56 -9.75 2.58 -4.76
CA LEU A 56 -9.47 3.83 -5.47
C LEU A 56 -10.40 4.03 -6.67
N ALA A 57 -10.61 2.98 -7.47
CA ALA A 57 -11.52 3.02 -8.61
C ALA A 57 -12.98 3.23 -8.18
N SER A 58 -13.41 2.60 -7.08
CA SER A 58 -14.76 2.78 -6.54
C SER A 58 -15.00 4.19 -5.99
N CYS A 59 -13.95 4.84 -5.49
CA CYS A 59 -13.97 6.23 -5.02
C CYS A 59 -13.73 7.25 -6.16
N GLY A 60 -13.64 6.82 -7.42
CA GLY A 60 -13.39 7.71 -8.55
C GLY A 60 -12.00 8.34 -8.59
N LYS A 61 -11.03 7.80 -7.85
CA LYS A 61 -9.64 8.31 -7.81
C LYS A 61 -8.77 7.80 -8.96
N ILE A 62 -9.15 6.66 -9.55
CA ILE A 62 -8.61 6.10 -10.78
C ILE A 62 -9.77 5.46 -11.58
N GLY A 63 -9.56 5.17 -12.85
CA GLY A 63 -10.48 4.41 -13.69
C GLY A 63 -10.42 2.91 -13.40
N ARG A 64 -11.55 2.20 -13.61
CA ARG A 64 -11.60 0.73 -13.45
C ARG A 64 -10.63 -0.01 -14.38
N GLY A 65 -10.38 0.53 -15.58
CA GLY A 65 -9.39 -0.01 -16.52
C GLY A 65 -7.93 0.23 -16.12
N GLU A 66 -7.66 1.11 -15.17
CA GLU A 66 -6.31 1.51 -14.76
C GLU A 66 -5.74 0.63 -13.64
N ILE A 67 -6.51 -0.33 -13.12
CA ILE A 67 -6.12 -1.18 -11.97
C ILE A 67 -4.78 -1.89 -12.22
N ALA A 68 -4.62 -2.55 -13.37
CA ALA A 68 -3.39 -3.29 -13.67
C ALA A 68 -2.18 -2.35 -13.79
N GLU A 69 -2.38 -1.16 -14.36
CA GLU A 69 -1.34 -0.15 -14.50
C GLU A 69 -0.97 0.47 -13.15
N PHE A 70 -1.95 0.73 -12.28
CA PHE A 70 -1.70 1.19 -10.92
C PHE A 70 -0.83 0.19 -10.15
N ILE A 71 -1.17 -1.10 -10.17
CA ILE A 71 -0.40 -2.14 -9.47
C ILE A 71 1.04 -2.14 -9.98
N ARG A 72 1.24 -2.11 -11.31
CA ARG A 72 2.57 -2.15 -11.94
C ARG A 72 3.40 -0.90 -11.64
N LYS A 73 2.82 0.30 -11.79
CA LYS A 73 3.56 1.57 -11.69
C LYS A 73 3.74 2.02 -10.24
N LYS A 74 2.68 1.93 -9.45
CA LYS A 74 2.58 2.52 -8.11
C LYS A 74 2.78 1.50 -6.99
N GLY A 75 2.57 0.21 -7.23
CA GLY A 75 2.88 -0.86 -6.28
C GLY A 75 4.39 -1.17 -6.18
N VAL A 76 4.72 -2.05 -5.22
CA VAL A 76 6.05 -2.60 -5.00
C VAL A 76 5.95 -4.13 -4.88
N PRO A 77 6.65 -4.92 -5.73
CA PRO A 77 6.60 -6.37 -5.63
C PRO A 77 7.12 -6.86 -4.28
N GLY A 78 6.59 -7.98 -3.80
CA GLY A 78 7.10 -8.62 -2.60
C GLY A 78 8.50 -9.19 -2.82
N TYR A 79 9.40 -8.98 -1.87
CA TYR A 79 10.77 -9.49 -1.90
C TYR A 79 11.28 -9.93 -0.52
N VAL A 80 10.49 -9.70 0.53
CA VAL A 80 10.87 -10.05 1.90
C VAL A 80 10.61 -11.54 2.09
N PRO A 81 11.62 -12.37 2.42
CA PRO A 81 11.47 -13.82 2.43
C PRO A 81 10.24 -14.30 3.22
N THR A 82 10.13 -13.83 4.46
CA THR A 82 8.88 -13.82 5.24
C THR A 82 8.87 -12.55 6.10
N GLN A 83 7.71 -11.94 6.28
CA GLN A 83 7.58 -10.64 6.94
C GLN A 83 7.10 -10.72 8.39
N GLY A 84 7.40 -11.84 9.09
CA GLY A 84 6.88 -12.21 10.42
C GLY A 84 6.58 -11.05 11.38
N HIS A 85 7.59 -10.55 12.10
CA HIS A 85 7.45 -9.40 13.01
C HIS A 85 7.87 -8.06 12.41
N ILE A 86 8.25 -8.04 11.13
CA ILE A 86 8.63 -6.81 10.45
C ILE A 86 7.33 -6.07 10.10
N ALA A 87 7.20 -4.84 10.59
CA ALA A 87 6.01 -4.04 10.28
C ALA A 87 5.75 -3.95 8.77
N SER A 88 4.46 -3.92 8.40
CA SER A 88 4.05 -3.77 7.00
C SER A 88 4.74 -2.56 6.36
N ALA A 89 5.16 -2.71 5.11
CA ALA A 89 5.88 -1.70 4.32
C ALA A 89 7.26 -1.26 4.85
N PHE A 90 7.65 -1.60 6.09
CA PHE A 90 8.88 -1.11 6.71
C PHE A 90 10.15 -1.52 5.94
N ALA A 91 10.16 -2.72 5.36
CA ALA A 91 11.27 -3.19 4.54
C ALA A 91 11.59 -2.26 3.35
N TYR A 92 10.60 -1.49 2.86
CA TYR A 92 10.81 -0.54 1.77
C TYR A 92 11.40 0.80 2.20
N VAL A 93 11.38 1.14 3.50
CA VAL A 93 11.84 2.46 3.99
C VAL A 93 13.25 2.82 3.50
N PRO A 94 14.26 1.92 3.51
CA PRO A 94 15.57 2.25 2.95
C PRO A 94 15.55 2.61 1.46
N HIS A 95 14.70 1.95 0.67
CA HIS A 95 14.53 2.25 -0.76
C HIS A 95 13.80 3.58 -0.97
N ALA A 96 12.74 3.83 -0.19
CA ALA A 96 12.04 5.11 -0.20
C ALA A 96 12.98 6.26 0.17
N LEU A 97 13.75 6.13 1.26
CA LEU A 97 14.68 7.17 1.71
C LEU A 97 15.72 7.49 0.65
N ARG A 98 16.30 6.46 0.01
CA ARG A 98 17.26 6.63 -1.09
C ARG A 98 16.63 7.39 -2.25
N GLY A 99 15.49 6.92 -2.77
CA GLY A 99 14.82 7.55 -3.91
C GLY A 99 14.34 8.98 -3.60
N LEU A 100 13.82 9.21 -2.40
CA LEU A 100 13.42 10.55 -1.93
C LEU A 100 14.62 11.48 -1.79
N THR A 101 15.78 11.00 -1.34
CA THR A 101 17.01 11.82 -1.20
C THR A 101 17.67 12.10 -2.55
N GLN A 102 17.62 11.16 -3.49
CA GLN A 102 18.19 11.30 -4.83
C GLN A 102 17.28 12.06 -5.81
N GLY A 103 16.00 12.24 -5.48
CA GLY A 103 15.04 12.98 -6.31
C GLY A 103 14.33 12.10 -7.34
N GLU A 104 14.52 10.78 -7.25
CA GLU A 104 13.83 9.77 -8.06
C GLU A 104 12.38 9.57 -7.61
N LEU A 105 12.11 9.81 -6.33
CA LEU A 105 10.79 9.77 -5.72
C LEU A 105 10.49 11.14 -5.08
N ARG A 106 9.22 11.51 -5.10
CA ARG A 106 8.69 12.68 -4.39
C ARG A 106 7.86 12.27 -3.18
N ARG A 107 7.01 11.24 -3.31
CA ARG A 107 6.08 10.80 -2.26
C ARG A 107 5.90 9.30 -2.23
N CYS A 108 5.90 8.73 -1.02
CA CYS A 108 5.58 7.33 -0.78
C CYS A 108 4.53 7.22 0.32
N VAL A 109 3.45 6.49 0.06
CA VAL A 109 2.47 6.10 1.08
C VAL A 109 2.80 4.70 1.55
N LEU A 110 3.26 4.58 2.79
CA LEU A 110 3.38 3.31 3.50
C LEU A 110 2.06 3.06 4.23
N PHE A 111 1.49 1.87 4.12
CA PHE A 111 0.26 1.54 4.84
C PHE A 111 0.23 0.09 5.33
N ALA A 112 -0.34 -0.07 6.53
CA ALA A 112 -0.53 -1.33 7.20
C ALA A 112 -2.02 -1.53 7.45
N ARG A 113 -2.55 -2.68 7.01
CA ARG A 113 -3.92 -3.05 7.35
C ARG A 113 -3.97 -3.65 8.76
N ALA A 114 -5.09 -3.36 9.40
CA ALA A 114 -5.54 -3.92 10.64
C ALA A 114 -5.67 -5.44 10.62
N SER A 115 -5.73 -6.02 11.82
CA SER A 115 -6.15 -7.42 11.97
C SER A 115 -7.58 -7.59 11.46
N LEU A 116 -7.78 -8.52 10.50
CA LEU A 116 -9.12 -8.88 10.05
C LEU A 116 -9.97 -9.46 11.18
N PHE A 117 -9.34 -10.18 12.10
CA PHE A 117 -10.00 -10.75 13.27
C PHE A 117 -10.50 -9.64 14.21
N LEU A 118 -9.62 -8.71 14.58
CA LEU A 118 -9.99 -7.62 15.50
C LEU A 118 -10.98 -6.64 14.85
N GLY A 119 -10.82 -6.38 13.55
CA GLY A 119 -11.76 -5.56 12.78
C GLY A 119 -13.17 -6.15 12.77
N GLN A 120 -13.32 -7.48 12.74
CA GLN A 120 -14.63 -8.13 12.85
C GLN A 120 -15.24 -8.01 14.26
N MET A 121 -14.42 -8.01 15.31
CA MET A 121 -14.90 -7.91 16.69
C MET A 121 -15.28 -6.49 17.09
N THR A 122 -14.51 -5.49 16.65
CA THR A 122 -14.63 -4.11 17.15
C THR A 122 -15.35 -3.18 16.19
N GLN A 123 -15.42 -3.51 14.90
CA GLN A 123 -15.80 -2.59 13.81
C GLN A 123 -14.93 -1.32 13.75
N LEU A 124 -13.79 -1.30 14.43
CA LEU A 124 -12.82 -0.21 14.40
C LEU A 124 -11.69 -0.54 13.41
N SER A 125 -11.05 0.50 12.88
CA SER A 125 -9.83 0.35 12.10
C SER A 125 -8.62 0.56 13.01
N ASP A 126 -7.81 -0.48 13.20
CA ASP A 126 -6.47 -0.44 13.80
C ASP A 126 -5.37 -0.34 12.74
N GLY A 127 -5.73 0.01 11.50
CA GLY A 127 -4.78 0.22 10.42
C GLY A 127 -4.12 1.59 10.52
N MET A 128 -2.96 1.75 9.87
CA MET A 128 -2.23 3.01 9.86
C MET A 128 -1.61 3.26 8.49
N SER A 129 -1.48 4.53 8.12
CA SER A 129 -0.66 4.96 7.00
C SER A 129 0.31 6.07 7.40
N LEU A 130 1.40 6.15 6.65
CA LEU A 130 2.43 7.17 6.77
C LEU A 130 2.77 7.68 5.37
N LEU A 131 2.70 8.99 5.18
CA LEU A 131 3.19 9.65 3.97
C LEU A 131 4.63 10.11 4.21
N LEU A 132 5.55 9.58 3.41
CA LEU A 132 6.91 10.11 3.30
C LEU A 132 6.95 11.05 2.10
N GLU A 133 7.46 12.26 2.31
CA GLU A 133 7.60 13.28 1.26
C GLU A 133 9.02 13.84 1.28
N ARG A 134 9.59 14.02 0.08
CA ARG A 134 10.87 14.69 -0.10
C ARG A 134 10.72 16.15 0.34
N HIS A 135 11.66 16.62 1.18
CA HIS A 135 11.74 18.05 1.50
C HIS A 135 11.89 18.89 0.22
N PRO A 136 11.14 19.99 0.06
CA PRO A 136 11.24 20.88 -1.09
C PRO A 136 12.67 21.34 -1.39
#